data_AF-A0A452SJN6-F1
#
_entry.id   AF-A0A452SJN6-F1
#
_cell.length_a   1.000
_cell.length_b   1.000
_cell.length_c   1.000
_cell.angle_alpha   90.00
_cell.angle_beta   90.00
_cell.angle_gamma   90.00
#
_symmetry.space_group_name_H-M   'P 1'
#
loop_
_entity.id
_entity.type
_entity.pdbx_description
1 polymer ?
#
loop_
_entity_poly.entity_id
_entity_poly.type
_entity_poly.pdbx_seq_one_letter_code
_entity_poly.pdbx_strand_id
1 'polypeptide(L)'
;MPVAVMAESAFSFKKLLDQCENQELEAPGGIATPPVYGQLLALYLLHNDMNNARYLWKRIPPAIKSAHSELGGIWSVGQRIWQRDFPGIYTTISAHQWSEAVQPIMEALRGSVSSWLIKLDLFSKCCDVDVSQ
;
A
#
# COMPACT_ATOMS: atom_id res chain seq x y z
N MET A 1 1.30 20.71 17.33
CA MET A 1 1.96 20.80 16.01
C MET A 1 2.38 19.40 15.59
N PRO A 2 1.77 18.77 14.55
CA PRO A 2 2.28 17.49 14.05
C PRO A 2 2.29 17.31 12.50
N VAL A 3 2.14 18.37 11.71
CA VAL A 3 2.06 18.21 10.23
C VAL A 3 3.42 18.04 9.55
N ALA A 4 4.51 18.51 10.16
CA ALA A 4 5.85 18.50 9.53
C ALA A 4 6.44 17.07 9.40
N VAL A 5 6.32 16.24 10.44
CA VAL A 5 6.90 14.88 10.46
C VAL A 5 6.23 13.95 9.44
N MET A 6 4.95 14.18 9.13
CA MET A 6 4.23 13.37 8.13
C MET A 6 4.61 13.73 6.68
N ALA A 7 5.02 14.97 6.41
CA ALA A 7 5.41 15.39 5.07
C ALA A 7 6.84 14.96 4.71
N GLU A 8 7.75 14.96 5.69
CA GLU A 8 9.14 14.52 5.50
C GLU A 8 9.21 13.03 5.13
N SER A 9 8.41 12.21 5.81
CA SER A 9 8.31 10.77 5.52
C SER A 9 7.67 10.48 4.16
N ALA A 10 6.61 11.21 3.77
CA ALA A 10 5.98 11.05 2.45
C ALA A 10 6.95 11.29 1.27
N PHE A 11 7.82 12.29 1.37
CA PHE A 11 8.86 12.54 0.38
C PHE A 11 9.91 11.42 0.36
N SER A 12 10.31 10.92 1.54
CA SER A 12 11.21 9.77 1.66
C SER A 12 10.62 8.49 1.07
N PHE A 13 9.33 8.21 1.27
CA PHE A 13 8.66 7.02 0.71
C PHE A 13 8.60 7.06 -0.81
N LYS A 14 8.35 8.22 -1.41
CA LYS A 14 8.38 8.37 -2.88
C LYS A 14 9.77 8.11 -3.45
N LYS A 15 10.83 8.56 -2.77
CA LYS A 15 12.22 8.27 -3.16
C LYS A 15 12.55 6.78 -3.00
N LEU A 16 12.07 6.15 -1.93
CA LEU A 16 12.21 4.70 -1.72
C LEU A 16 11.48 3.88 -2.79
N LEU A 17 10.30 4.35 -3.23
CA LEU A 17 9.56 3.71 -4.32
C LEU A 17 10.37 3.71 -5.60
N ASP A 18 10.89 4.87 -6.01
CA ASP A 18 11.73 5.01 -7.21
C ASP A 18 12.98 4.12 -7.15
N GLN A 19 13.61 4.02 -5.97
CA GLN A 19 14.74 3.11 -5.75
C GLN A 19 14.34 1.64 -5.89
N CYS A 20 13.20 1.23 -5.34
CA CYS A 20 12.73 -0.15 -5.46
C CYS A 20 12.30 -0.48 -6.90
N GLU A 21 11.69 0.48 -7.62
CA GLU A 21 11.34 0.32 -9.04
C GLU A 21 12.60 0.15 -9.89
N ASN A 22 13.63 0.98 -9.68
CA ASN A 22 14.91 0.82 -10.37
C ASN A 22 15.56 -0.52 -10.06
N GLN A 23 15.55 -0.97 -8.79
CA GLN A 23 16.04 -2.30 -8.42
C GLN A 23 15.26 -3.45 -9.07
N GLU A 24 13.96 -3.28 -9.32
CA GLU A 24 13.14 -4.25 -10.05
C GLU A 24 13.52 -4.32 -11.52
N LEU A 25 13.78 -3.16 -12.14
CA LEU A 25 14.17 -3.05 -13.54
C LEU A 25 15.62 -3.50 -13.80
N GLU A 26 16.53 -3.23 -12.86
CA GLU A 26 17.94 -3.62 -12.92
C GLU A 26 18.17 -5.07 -12.48
N ALA A 27 17.15 -5.76 -11.97
CA ALA A 27 17.27 -7.13 -11.50
C ALA A 27 17.67 -8.08 -12.64
N PRO A 28 18.77 -8.85 -12.49
CA PRO A 28 19.20 -9.79 -13.51
C PRO A 28 18.16 -10.89 -13.68
N GLY A 29 17.57 -10.98 -14.87
CA GLY A 29 16.51 -11.95 -15.20
C GLY A 29 15.08 -11.46 -14.98
N GLY A 30 14.86 -10.18 -14.67
CA GLY A 30 13.52 -9.58 -14.55
C GLY A 30 12.71 -10.09 -13.35
N ILE A 31 13.38 -10.71 -12.37
CA ILE A 31 12.81 -11.19 -11.11
C ILE A 31 13.63 -10.59 -9.97
N ALA A 32 13.05 -9.62 -9.26
CA ALA A 32 13.68 -8.97 -8.12
C ALA A 32 13.69 -9.87 -6.87
N THR A 33 14.41 -9.42 -5.85
CA THR A 33 14.43 -10.13 -4.58
C THR A 33 13.05 -10.05 -3.91
N PRO A 34 12.59 -11.13 -3.24
CA PRO A 34 11.30 -11.14 -2.55
C PRO A 34 11.03 -9.97 -1.57
N PRO A 35 12.00 -9.48 -0.76
CA PRO A 35 11.76 -8.33 0.11
C PRO A 35 11.46 -7.04 -0.66
N VAL A 36 12.08 -6.83 -1.83
CA VAL A 36 11.84 -5.66 -2.68
C VAL A 36 10.40 -5.65 -3.20
N TYR A 37 9.85 -6.81 -3.57
CA TYR A 37 8.44 -6.92 -3.95
C TYR A 37 7.47 -6.57 -2.80
N GLY A 38 7.82 -6.93 -1.56
CA GLY A 38 7.03 -6.56 -0.38
C GLY A 38 7.01 -5.05 -0.16
N GLN A 39 8.18 -4.42 -0.22
CA GLN A 39 8.30 -2.97 -0.08
C GLN A 39 7.57 -2.22 -1.22
N LEU A 40 7.77 -2.62 -2.48
CA LEU A 40 7.08 -2.05 -3.64
C LEU A 40 5.56 -2.09 -3.48
N LEU A 41 5.04 -3.26 -3.11
CA LEU A 41 3.60 -3.44 -2.98
C LEU A 41 3.03 -2.55 -1.85
N ALA A 42 3.71 -2.49 -0.71
CA ALA A 42 3.32 -1.62 0.40
C ALA A 42 3.40 -0.12 0.04
N LEU A 43 4.42 0.29 -0.73
CA LEU A 43 4.56 1.68 -1.19
C LEU A 43 3.46 2.05 -2.20
N TYR A 44 3.11 1.18 -3.15
CA TYR A 44 1.99 1.44 -4.05
C TYR A 44 0.66 1.60 -3.30
N LEU A 45 0.44 0.79 -2.26
CA LEU A 45 -0.73 0.92 -1.38
C LEU A 45 -0.75 2.29 -0.70
N LEU A 46 0.40 2.75 -0.19
CA LEU A 46 0.53 4.06 0.45
C LEU A 46 0.26 5.22 -0.53
N HIS A 47 0.69 5.09 -1.78
CA HIS A 47 0.45 6.08 -2.84
C HIS A 47 -0.97 6.01 -3.43
N ASN A 48 -1.81 5.06 -2.97
CA ASN A 48 -3.15 4.80 -3.50
C ASN A 48 -3.16 4.33 -4.97
N ASP A 49 -2.04 3.77 -5.45
CA ASP A 49 -1.88 3.23 -6.81
C ASP A 49 -2.29 1.76 -6.88
N MET A 50 -3.58 1.50 -6.66
CA MET A 50 -4.15 0.15 -6.62
C MET A 50 -3.97 -0.63 -7.93
N ASN A 51 -3.96 0.07 -9.06
CA ASN A 51 -3.77 -0.56 -10.37
C ASN A 51 -2.36 -1.15 -10.50
N ASN A 52 -1.33 -0.38 -10.15
CA ASN A 52 0.06 -0.82 -10.21
C ASN A 52 0.31 -1.96 -9.21
N ALA A 53 -0.25 -1.86 -8.00
CA ALA A 53 -0.20 -2.96 -7.03
C ALA A 53 -0.79 -4.26 -7.60
N ARG A 54 -1.93 -4.19 -8.30
CA ARG A 54 -2.56 -5.37 -8.94
C ARG A 54 -1.73 -5.94 -10.09
N TYR A 55 -1.15 -5.08 -10.93
CA TYR A 55 -0.27 -5.53 -12.01
C TYR A 55 0.99 -6.19 -11.46
N LEU A 56 1.61 -5.60 -10.43
CA LEU A 56 2.75 -6.17 -9.74
C LEU A 56 2.39 -7.54 -9.12
N TRP A 57 1.26 -7.65 -8.43
CA TRP A 57 0.79 -8.94 -7.90
C TRP A 57 0.62 -10.02 -8.97
N LYS A 58 0.15 -9.66 -10.17
CA LYS A 58 0.03 -10.61 -11.29
C LYS A 58 1.39 -11.02 -11.86
N ARG A 59 2.37 -10.11 -11.90
CA ARG A 59 3.72 -10.35 -12.41
C ARG A 59 4.53 -11.29 -11.51
N ILE A 60 4.34 -11.23 -10.20
CA ILE A 60 5.11 -12.04 -9.26
C ILE A 60 4.84 -13.55 -9.47
N PRO A 61 5.89 -14.37 -9.70
CA PRO A 61 5.77 -15.82 -9.84
C PRO A 61 5.13 -16.49 -8.61
N PRO A 62 4.34 -17.57 -8.79
CA PRO A 62 3.70 -18.28 -7.68
C PRO A 62 4.70 -18.85 -6.67
N ALA A 63 5.92 -19.19 -7.10
CA ALA A 63 6.99 -19.63 -6.23
C ALA A 63 7.33 -18.61 -5.13
N ILE A 64 7.39 -17.32 -5.48
CA ILE A 64 7.69 -16.24 -4.52
C ILE A 64 6.50 -16.00 -3.58
N LYS A 65 5.27 -16.07 -4.12
CA LYS A 65 4.04 -15.93 -3.33
C LYS A 65 3.90 -17.01 -2.26
N SER A 66 4.28 -18.25 -2.59
CA SER A 66 4.24 -19.35 -1.64
C SER A 66 5.39 -19.32 -0.65
N ALA A 67 6.55 -18.76 -1.03
CA ALA A 67 7.72 -18.65 -0.15
C ALA A 67 7.59 -17.52 0.88
N HIS A 68 6.87 -16.44 0.55
CA HIS A 68 6.71 -15.28 1.43
C HIS A 68 5.24 -15.02 1.75
N SER A 69 4.78 -15.54 2.89
CA SER A 69 3.43 -15.30 3.42
C SER A 69 3.15 -13.81 3.68
N GLU A 70 4.19 -13.01 3.98
CA GLU A 70 4.07 -11.56 4.14
C GLU A 70 3.46 -10.88 2.90
N LEU A 71 3.87 -11.29 1.68
CA LEU A 71 3.34 -10.73 0.42
C LEU A 71 1.82 -10.93 0.30
N GLY A 72 1.32 -12.10 0.71
CA GLY A 72 -0.11 -12.39 0.75
C GLY A 72 -0.86 -11.51 1.75
N GLY A 73 -0.25 -11.23 2.89
CA GLY A 73 -0.78 -10.28 3.88
C GLY A 73 -0.90 -8.86 3.32
N ILE A 74 0.16 -8.35 2.69
CA ILE A 74 0.17 -7.01 2.06
C ILE A 74 -0.93 -6.92 0.99
N TRP A 75 -1.05 -7.94 0.14
CA TRP A 75 -2.11 -7.99 -0.88
C TRP A 75 -3.51 -8.04 -0.26
N SER A 76 -3.69 -8.78 0.84
CA SER A 76 -4.96 -8.85 1.57
C SER A 76 -5.38 -7.47 2.12
N VAL A 77 -4.41 -6.69 2.64
CA VAL A 77 -4.65 -5.29 3.05
C VAL A 77 -5.13 -4.46 1.84
N GLY A 78 -4.48 -4.61 0.68
CA GLY A 78 -4.90 -3.97 -0.56
C GLY A 78 -6.31 -4.34 -1.00
N GLN A 79 -6.70 -5.60 -0.89
CA GLN A 79 -8.06 -6.04 -1.20
C GLN A 79 -9.10 -5.36 -0.30
N ARG A 80 -8.81 -5.22 1.01
CA ARG A 80 -9.69 -4.51 1.95
C ARG A 80 -9.80 -3.02 1.63
N ILE A 81 -8.69 -2.38 1.26
CA ILE A 81 -8.67 -0.99 0.77
C ILE A 81 -9.56 -0.85 -0.47
N TRP A 82 -9.47 -1.79 -1.41
CA TRP A 82 -10.29 -1.78 -2.62
C TRP A 82 -11.78 -1.93 -2.31
N GLN A 83 -12.13 -2.80 -1.37
CA GLN A 83 -13.50 -3.00 -0.90
C GLN A 83 -14.02 -1.86 0.00
N ARG A 84 -13.17 -0.88 0.32
CA ARG A 84 -13.44 0.19 1.30
C ARG A 84 -13.83 -0.36 2.68
N ASP A 85 -13.34 -1.56 3.02
CA ASP A 85 -13.58 -2.21 4.30
C ASP A 85 -12.56 -1.71 5.34
N PHE A 86 -12.79 -0.50 5.85
CA PHE A 86 -11.92 0.14 6.82
C PHE A 86 -11.64 -0.67 8.08
N PRO A 87 -12.63 -1.21 8.82
CA PRO A 87 -12.34 -2.04 9.98
C PRO A 87 -11.51 -3.27 9.60
N GLY A 88 -11.79 -3.89 8.45
CA GLY A 88 -11.01 -5.01 7.93
C GLY A 88 -9.55 -4.67 7.60
N ILE A 89 -9.25 -3.43 7.19
CA ILE A 89 -7.86 -2.97 6.95
C ILE A 89 -7.06 -3.05 8.26
N TYR A 90 -7.54 -2.43 9.34
CA TYR A 90 -6.82 -2.40 10.62
C TYR A 90 -6.63 -3.82 11.18
N THR A 91 -7.66 -4.66 11.11
CA THR A 91 -7.57 -6.07 11.53
C THR A 91 -6.51 -6.83 10.73
N THR A 92 -6.47 -6.65 9.41
CA THR A 92 -5.52 -7.35 8.54
C THR A 92 -4.08 -6.85 8.76
N ILE A 93 -3.91 -5.55 9.00
CA ILE A 93 -2.62 -4.93 9.35
C ILE A 93 -2.08 -5.48 10.67
N SER A 94 -2.92 -5.62 11.69
CA SER A 94 -2.51 -6.15 12.99
C SER A 94 -2.41 -7.67 13.04
N ALA A 95 -3.01 -8.39 12.09
CA ALA A 95 -2.97 -9.85 12.03
C ALA A 95 -1.64 -10.42 11.50
N HIS A 96 -0.83 -9.62 10.82
CA HIS A 96 0.44 -10.06 10.24
C HIS A 96 1.63 -9.36 10.89
N GLN A 97 2.71 -10.11 11.10
CA GLN A 97 4.00 -9.56 11.53
C GLN A 97 4.73 -9.06 10.28
N TRP A 98 4.97 -7.75 10.19
CA TRP A 98 5.69 -7.14 9.07
C TRP A 98 7.20 -7.11 9.35
N SER A 99 8.00 -7.32 8.31
CA SER A 99 9.44 -7.07 8.36
C SER A 99 9.75 -5.60 8.67
N GLU A 100 10.91 -5.33 9.30
CA GLU A 100 11.33 -3.96 9.71
C GLU A 100 11.32 -2.95 8.55
N ALA A 101 11.50 -3.43 7.32
CA ALA A 101 11.43 -2.67 6.10
C ALA A 101 10.01 -2.21 5.71
N VAL A 102 8.99 -3.04 6.00
CA VAL A 102 7.59 -2.82 5.60
C VAL A 102 6.76 -2.21 6.73
N GLN A 103 7.14 -2.50 7.97
CA GLN A 103 6.49 -1.97 9.18
C GLN A 103 6.28 -0.43 9.16
N PRO A 104 7.29 0.42 8.87
CA PRO A 104 7.08 1.88 8.83
C PRO A 104 6.13 2.32 7.71
N ILE A 105 6.08 1.58 6.60
CA ILE A 105 5.18 1.85 5.47
C ILE A 105 3.74 1.53 5.86
N MET A 106 3.52 0.42 6.56
CA MET A 106 2.19 0.01 7.05
C MET A 106 1.63 0.94 8.12
N GLU A 107 2.47 1.48 9.00
CA GLU A 107 2.05 2.50 9.98
C GLU A 107 1.69 3.82 9.28
N ALA A 108 2.47 4.24 8.27
CA ALA A 108 2.12 5.39 7.43
C ALA A 108 0.82 5.17 6.64
N LEU A 109 0.59 3.95 6.14
CA LEU A 109 -0.64 3.56 5.46
C LEU A 109 -1.83 3.66 6.40
N ARG A 110 -1.70 3.17 7.64
CA ARG A 110 -2.74 3.28 8.67
C ARG A 110 -3.18 4.73 8.90
N GLY A 111 -2.22 5.65 9.01
CA GLY A 111 -2.51 7.09 9.14
C GLY A 111 -3.18 7.68 7.89
N SER A 112 -2.75 7.24 6.70
CA SER A 112 -3.30 7.69 5.42
C SER A 112 -4.73 7.20 5.22
N VAL A 113 -5.05 5.95 5.60
CA VAL A 113 -6.40 5.36 5.54
C VAL A 113 -7.40 6.18 6.36
N SER A 114 -7.01 6.62 7.56
CA SER A 114 -7.85 7.50 8.38
C SER A 114 -8.13 8.84 7.69
N SER A 115 -7.15 9.40 6.99
CA SER A 115 -7.31 10.64 6.21
C SER A 115 -8.17 10.44 4.96
N TRP A 116 -8.00 9.31 4.28
CA TRP A 116 -8.82 8.93 3.12
C TRP A 116 -10.28 8.74 3.51
N LEU A 117 -10.57 8.15 4.66
CA LEU A 117 -11.91 8.05 5.24
C LEU A 117 -12.59 9.41 5.31
N ILE A 118 -11.91 10.40 5.92
CA ILE A 118 -12.45 11.76 6.07
C ILE A 118 -12.70 12.40 4.69
N LYS A 119 -11.78 12.23 3.74
CA LYS A 119 -11.96 12.73 2.36
C LYS A 119 -13.08 12.03 1.60
N LEU A 120 -13.25 10.73 1.79
CA LEU A 120 -14.32 9.93 1.14
C LEU A 120 -15.69 10.25 1.73
N ASP A 121 -15.80 10.46 3.04
CA ASP A 121 -17.04 10.92 3.69
C ASP A 121 -17.46 12.31 3.18
N LEU A 122 -16.50 13.22 2.97
CA LEU A 122 -16.74 14.53 2.35
C LEU A 122 -17.16 14.42 0.89
N PHE A 123 -16.53 13.51 0.11
CA PHE A 123 -16.88 13.32 -1.30
C PHE A 123 -18.24 12.64 -1.49
N SER A 124 -18.60 11.68 -0.61
CA SER A 124 -19.92 11.06 -0.60
C SER A 124 -21.01 12.07 -0.22
N LYS A 125 -20.74 12.99 0.72
CA LYS A 125 -21.67 14.09 1.07
C LYS A 125 -21.83 15.12 -0.04
N CYS A 126 -20.81 15.34 -0.88
CA CYS A 126 -20.93 16.19 -2.07
C CYS A 126 -21.70 15.50 -3.21
N CYS A 127 -21.59 14.17 -3.38
CA CYS A 127 -22.34 13.44 -4.41
C CYS A 127 -23.83 13.22 -4.08
N ASP A 128 -24.25 13.36 -2.82
CA ASP A 128 -25.68 13.27 -2.44
C ASP A 128 -26.47 14.56 -2.78
N VAL A 129 -25.78 15.67 -3.12
CA VAL A 129 -26.42 16.97 -3.44
C VAL A 129 -26.75 17.15 -4.93
N ASP A 130 -26.47 16.17 -5.80
CA ASP A 130 -26.77 16.26 -7.25
C ASP A 130 -27.83 15.23 -7.74
N VAL A 131 -28.48 14.49 -6.82
CA VAL A 131 -29.65 13.62 -7.13
C VAL A 131 -30.88 14.13 -6.39
N SER A 132 -31.19 15.41 -6.57
CA SER A 132 -32.53 15.97 -6.30
C SER A 132 -32.70 17.30 -7.04
N GLN A 133 -32.77 17.22 -8.36
CA GLN A 133 -33.57 18.13 -9.18
C GLN A 133 -33.97 17.47 -10.50
#